data_AF-A0A3M1A111-F1
#
_entry.id   AF-A0A3M1A111-F1
#
_cell.length_a   1.000
_cell.length_b   1.000
_cell.length_c   1.000
_cell.angle_alpha   90.00
_cell.angle_beta   90.00
_cell.angle_gamma   90.00
#
_symmetry.space_group_name_H-M   'P 1'
#
loop_
_entity.id
_entity.type
_entity.pdbx_description
1 polymer ?
#
loop_
_entity_poly.entity_id
_entity_poly.type
_entity_poly.pdbx_seq_one_letter_code
_entity_poly.pdbx_strand_id
1 'polypeptide(L)'
;LLNLEDRIHIADDILKLVSFGAALFVDVGGTTTGQYGDIFSERLYSDVGFGLRFAFPRSTGARVFRIDVAFPLRDGPDGSSSFEIRLLATGGQLFDALLGSEKSGATEVNFAKGTVD
;
A
#
# COMPACT_ATOMS: atom_id res chain seq x y z
N LEU A 1 -9.74 -5.56 -11.40
CA LEU A 1 -8.45 -5.02 -10.95
C LEU A 1 -8.07 -5.80 -9.70
N LEU A 2 -6.87 -6.35 -9.66
CA LEU A 2 -6.31 -7.08 -8.53
C LEU A 2 -5.05 -6.35 -8.10
N ASN A 3 -4.92 -6.07 -6.80
CA ASN A 3 -3.72 -5.49 -6.20
C ASN A 3 -3.20 -6.47 -5.16
N LEU A 4 -1.92 -6.81 -5.23
CA LEU A 4 -1.20 -7.49 -4.18
C LEU A 4 -0.14 -6.55 -3.61
N GLU A 5 -0.25 -6.24 -2.32
CA GLU A 5 0.66 -5.33 -1.62
C GLU A 5 1.23 -5.99 -0.37
N ASP A 6 2.56 -5.96 -0.22
CA ASP A 6 3.29 -6.37 0.98
C ASP A 6 3.85 -5.14 1.70
N ARG A 7 3.50 -4.96 2.98
CA ARG A 7 3.81 -3.76 3.77
C ARG A 7 4.85 -4.09 4.85
N ILE A 8 5.94 -3.33 4.85
CA ILE A 8 7.06 -3.48 5.78
C ILE A 8 7.10 -2.28 6.72
N HIS A 9 6.98 -2.54 8.02
CA HIS A 9 7.19 -1.54 9.07
C HIS A 9 8.66 -1.50 9.44
N ILE A 10 9.28 -0.32 9.34
CA ILE A 10 10.72 -0.19 9.53
C ILE A 10 11.03 0.48 10.86
N ALA A 11 10.35 1.60 11.17
CA ALA A 11 10.57 2.32 12.41
C ALA A 11 9.29 3.02 12.88
N ASP A 12 8.95 2.81 14.13
CA ASP A 12 7.79 3.43 14.77
C ASP A 12 8.24 4.51 15.76
N ASP A 13 7.43 5.55 15.90
CA ASP A 13 7.61 6.60 16.90
C ASP A 13 9.01 7.24 16.94
N ILE A 14 9.61 7.47 15.77
CA ILE A 14 10.82 8.30 15.66
C ILE A 14 10.47 9.68 16.23
N LEU A 15 11.14 10.03 17.33
CA LEU A 15 10.90 11.25 18.12
C LEU A 15 9.44 11.40 18.58
N LYS A 16 8.68 10.29 18.70
CA LYS A 16 7.25 10.26 19.01
C LYS A 16 6.37 11.06 18.02
N LEU A 17 6.87 11.28 16.81
CA LEU A 17 6.26 12.20 15.85
C LEU A 17 6.00 11.56 14.50
N VAL A 18 6.89 10.68 14.05
CA VAL A 18 6.79 10.03 12.74
C VAL A 18 7.02 8.53 12.85
N SER A 19 6.24 7.75 12.12
CA SER A 19 6.52 6.34 11.85
C SER A 19 6.80 6.16 10.36
N PHE A 20 7.68 5.24 10.02
CA PHE A 20 8.20 5.02 8.68
C PHE A 20 8.07 3.55 8.27
N GLY A 21 7.61 3.34 7.05
CA GLY A 21 7.51 2.01 6.46
C GLY A 21 7.70 2.06 4.95
N ALA A 22 7.73 0.86 4.37
CA ALA A 22 7.77 0.65 2.94
C ALA A 22 6.65 -0.31 2.50
N ALA A 23 6.36 -0.38 1.22
CA ALA A 23 5.63 -1.51 0.64
C ALA A 23 6.16 -1.86 -0.73
N LEU A 24 5.93 -3.11 -1.11
CA LEU A 24 6.05 -3.61 -2.48
C LEU A 24 4.65 -3.91 -2.97
N PHE A 25 4.33 -3.54 -4.20
CA PHE A 25 3.01 -3.77 -4.76
C PHE A 25 3.07 -4.25 -6.20
N VAL A 26 2.05 -4.99 -6.58
CA VAL A 26 1.81 -5.47 -7.94
C VAL A 26 0.33 -5.26 -8.25
N ASP A 27 0.02 -4.40 -9.22
CA ASP A 27 -1.33 -4.26 -9.73
C ASP A 27 -1.49 -5.01 -11.06
N VAL A 28 -2.62 -5.69 -11.20
CA VAL A 28 -3.01 -6.40 -12.41
C VAL A 28 -4.45 -6.00 -12.77
N GLY A 29 -4.62 -5.39 -13.93
CA GLY A 29 -5.90 -4.89 -14.40
C GLY A 29 -6.03 -5.03 -15.91
N GLY A 30 -7.23 -5.29 -16.39
CA GLY A 30 -7.53 -5.29 -17.81
C GLY A 30 -8.94 -4.78 -18.01
N THR A 31 -9.15 -3.99 -19.07
CA THR A 31 -10.49 -3.58 -19.50
C THR A 31 -10.84 -4.39 -20.75
N THR A 32 -12.07 -4.91 -20.82
CA THR A 32 -12.56 -5.60 -22.01
C THR A 32 -13.90 -5.03 -22.43
N THR A 33 -14.08 -4.87 -23.75
CA THR A 33 -15.36 -4.58 -24.40
C THR A 33 -15.85 -5.77 -25.24
N GLY A 34 -15.19 -6.94 -25.17
CA GLY A 34 -15.47 -8.12 -26.00
C GLY A 34 -15.32 -9.49 -25.30
N GLN A 35 -15.66 -10.56 -26.03
CA GLN A 35 -15.80 -11.97 -25.59
C GLN A 35 -14.71 -12.47 -24.62
N TYR A 36 -15.14 -13.27 -23.65
CA TYR A 36 -14.37 -13.77 -22.49
C TYR A 36 -13.04 -14.50 -22.79
N GLY A 37 -12.76 -14.90 -24.03
CA GLY A 37 -11.58 -15.69 -24.40
C GLY A 37 -10.27 -14.90 -24.52
N ASP A 38 -10.35 -13.59 -24.72
CA ASP A 38 -9.20 -12.73 -25.05
C ASP A 38 -8.60 -12.01 -23.81
N ILE A 39 -9.06 -12.40 -22.63
CA ILE A 39 -8.81 -11.71 -21.35
C ILE A 39 -7.36 -11.91 -20.86
N PHE A 40 -6.75 -13.06 -21.15
CA PHE A 40 -5.49 -13.46 -20.51
C PHE A 40 -4.21 -13.09 -21.27
N SER A 41 -4.26 -12.86 -22.58
CA SER A 41 -3.03 -12.68 -23.40
C SER A 41 -2.77 -11.23 -23.81
N GLU A 42 -3.78 -10.51 -24.30
CA GLU A 42 -3.55 -9.24 -25.01
C GLU A 42 -3.99 -8.00 -24.23
N ARG A 43 -4.91 -8.13 -23.26
CA ARG A 43 -5.51 -6.98 -22.54
C ARG A 43 -5.23 -6.96 -21.04
N LEU A 44 -4.38 -7.87 -20.55
CA LEU A 44 -3.96 -7.88 -19.16
C LEU A 44 -2.76 -6.94 -18.98
N TYR A 45 -2.99 -5.84 -18.30
CA TYR A 45 -1.98 -4.86 -17.93
C TYR A 45 -1.53 -5.12 -16.49
N SER A 46 -0.23 -5.02 -16.26
CA SER A 46 0.35 -5.22 -14.94
C SER A 46 1.48 -4.24 -14.69
N ASP A 47 1.56 -3.73 -13.47
CA ASP A 47 2.68 -2.94 -13.00
C ASP A 47 3.22 -3.50 -11.68
N VAL A 48 4.46 -3.13 -11.39
CA VAL A 48 5.12 -3.45 -10.13
C VAL A 48 5.71 -2.18 -9.57
N GLY A 49 5.73 -2.06 -8.25
CA GLY A 49 6.27 -0.86 -7.63
C GLY A 49 6.66 -1.06 -6.19
N PHE A 50 7.27 0.00 -5.66
CA PHE A 50 7.60 0.11 -4.26
C PHE A 50 7.22 1.50 -3.75
N GLY A 51 6.87 1.58 -2.48
CA GLY A 51 6.37 2.80 -1.88
C GLY A 51 6.97 3.06 -0.52
N LEU A 52 7.28 4.32 -0.22
CA LEU A 52 7.66 4.80 1.11
C LEU A 52 6.44 5.42 1.80
N ARG A 53 6.27 5.14 3.09
CA ARG A 53 5.13 5.60 3.89
C ARG A 53 5.63 6.29 5.15
N PHE A 54 5.11 7.49 5.40
CA PHE A 54 5.38 8.31 6.58
C PHE A 54 4.08 8.61 7.29
N ALA A 55 3.91 8.08 8.50
CA ALA A 55 2.74 8.31 9.32
C ALA A 55 3.04 9.35 10.40
N PHE A 56 2.13 10.31 10.59
CA PHE A 56 2.23 11.38 11.57
C PHE A 56 1.10 11.22 12.61
N PRO A 57 1.23 10.29 13.57
CA PRO A 57 0.14 9.90 14.48
C PRO A 57 -0.35 11.04 15.38
N ARG A 58 0.49 12.06 15.63
CA ARG A 58 0.17 13.20 16.51
C ARG A 58 -0.19 14.49 15.78
N SER A 59 -0.29 14.47 14.45
CA SER A 59 -0.79 15.60 13.67
C SER A 59 -2.31 15.72 13.82
N THR A 60 -2.84 16.93 13.80
CA THR A 60 -4.29 17.17 13.80
C THR A 60 -4.91 16.47 12.58
N GLY A 61 -5.58 15.34 12.85
CA GLY A 61 -6.24 14.51 11.84
C GLY A 61 -5.46 13.29 11.36
N ALA A 62 -4.43 12.81 12.07
CA ALA A 62 -3.71 11.55 11.86
C ALA A 62 -3.41 11.28 10.36
N ARG A 63 -2.24 11.72 9.87
CA ARG A 63 -1.95 11.78 8.43
C ARG A 63 -0.90 10.78 8.00
N VAL A 64 -1.05 10.23 6.80
CA VAL A 64 -0.05 9.39 6.14
C VAL A 64 0.33 10.03 4.83
N PHE A 65 1.63 10.14 4.61
CA PHE A 65 2.21 10.58 3.36
C PHE A 65 2.87 9.39 2.67
N ARG A 66 2.58 9.21 1.38
CA ARG A 66 3.04 8.09 0.55
C ARG A 66 3.80 8.63 -0.65
N ILE A 67 4.91 7.97 -0.97
CA ILE A 67 5.65 8.19 -2.22
C ILE A 67 5.80 6.83 -2.87
N ASP A 68 5.11 6.61 -3.98
CA ASP A 68 5.09 5.35 -4.70
C ASP A 68 5.80 5.51 -6.05
N VAL A 69 6.68 4.55 -6.37
CA VAL A 69 7.36 4.43 -7.66
C VAL A 69 6.91 3.12 -8.31
N ALA A 70 6.38 3.20 -9.52
CA ALA A 70 5.87 2.03 -10.25
C ALA A 70 6.42 1.96 -11.67
N PHE A 71 6.48 0.73 -12.19
CA PHE A 71 6.99 0.37 -13.49
C PHE A 71 5.98 -0.57 -14.16
N PRO A 72 5.39 -0.18 -15.30
CA PRO A 72 4.61 -1.08 -16.14
C PRO A 72 5.46 -2.25 -16.62
N LEU A 73 4.94 -3.47 -16.56
CA LEU A 73 5.63 -4.64 -17.11
C LEU A 73 5.38 -4.82 -18.62
N ARG A 74 4.39 -4.09 -19.17
CA ARG A 74 3.98 -4.15 -20.58
C ARG A 74 3.53 -2.76 -21.04
N ASP A 75 3.55 -2.55 -22.35
CA ASP A 75 3.05 -1.31 -22.95
C ASP A 75 1.54 -1.19 -22.70
N GLY A 76 1.11 0.03 -22.37
CA GLY A 76 -0.28 0.33 -22.03
C GLY A 76 -1.11 0.74 -23.24
N PRO A 77 -2.43 0.51 -23.21
CA PRO A 77 -3.35 0.98 -24.25
C PRO A 77 -3.49 2.52 -24.26
N ASP A 78 -3.02 3.20 -23.22
CA ASP A 78 -2.90 4.64 -23.09
C ASP A 78 -1.65 5.22 -23.77
N GLY A 79 -0.83 4.38 -24.41
CA GLY A 79 0.41 4.78 -25.06
C GLY A 79 1.63 4.83 -24.13
N SER A 80 1.47 4.42 -22.86
CA SER A 80 2.60 4.30 -21.94
C SER A 80 3.50 3.13 -22.33
N SER A 81 4.80 3.29 -22.10
CA SER A 81 5.79 2.25 -22.42
C SER A 81 6.06 1.34 -21.22
N SER A 82 6.38 0.09 -21.50
CA SER A 82 6.97 -0.82 -20.51
C SER A 82 8.20 -0.18 -19.85
N PHE A 83 8.31 -0.39 -18.54
CA PHE A 83 9.35 0.17 -17.66
C PHE A 83 9.40 1.70 -17.55
N GLU A 84 8.39 2.42 -18.06
CA GLU A 84 8.25 3.85 -17.82
C GLU A 84 8.08 4.15 -16.32
N ILE A 85 8.88 5.09 -15.80
CA ILE A 85 8.86 5.44 -14.38
C ILE A 85 7.60 6.25 -14.06
N ARG A 86 6.80 5.75 -13.12
CA ARG A 86 5.63 6.46 -12.59
C ARG A 86 5.86 6.83 -11.15
N LEU A 87 5.61 8.10 -10.82
CA LEU A 87 5.75 8.65 -9.48
C LEU A 87 4.39 9.14 -8.97
N LEU A 88 3.98 8.68 -7.79
CA LEU A 88 2.78 9.13 -7.12
C LEU A 88 3.12 9.59 -5.71
N ALA A 89 2.78 10.84 -5.39
CA ALA A 89 2.86 11.37 -4.03
C ALA A 89 1.45 11.66 -3.52
N THR A 90 1.05 11.03 -2.42
CA THR A 90 -0.30 11.17 -1.85
C THR A 90 -0.25 11.42 -0.36
N GLY A 91 -1.17 12.26 0.12
CA GLY A 91 -1.41 12.50 1.55
C GLY A 91 -2.84 12.12 1.91
N GLY A 92 -3.01 11.28 2.93
CA GLY A 92 -4.31 10.77 3.36
C GLY A 92 -4.44 10.64 4.88
N GLN A 93 -5.58 10.13 5.34
CA GLN A 93 -5.81 9.83 6.75
C GLN A 93 -5.19 8.48 7.14
N LEU A 94 -4.83 8.32 8.41
CA LEU A 94 -4.12 7.14 8.95
C LEU A 94 -4.92 5.83 8.85
N PHE A 95 -6.25 5.90 8.74
CA PHE A 95 -7.14 4.72 8.64
C PHE A 95 -6.90 3.88 7.38
N ASP A 96 -6.22 4.42 6.36
CA ASP A 96 -5.89 3.72 5.11
C ASP A 96 -4.59 2.88 5.22
N ALA A 97 -3.88 2.98 6.35
CA ALA A 97 -2.51 2.50 6.45
C ALA A 97 -2.30 1.13 7.10
N LEU A 98 -3.32 0.50 7.71
CA LEU A 98 -3.22 -0.80 8.41
C LEU A 98 -1.83 -1.00 9.06
N LEU A 99 -1.46 -0.10 9.97
CA LEU A 99 -0.15 -0.10 10.59
C LEU A 99 -0.06 -1.16 11.71
N GLY A 100 1.14 -1.57 12.10
CA GLY A 100 1.39 -2.53 13.18
C GLY A 100 0.75 -2.20 14.53
N SER A 101 0.32 -0.95 14.76
CA SER A 101 -0.48 -0.55 15.92
C SER A 101 -1.87 -1.22 15.98
N GLU A 102 -2.45 -1.64 14.85
CA GLU A 102 -3.65 -2.50 14.85
C GLU A 102 -3.32 -3.94 15.29
N LYS A 103 -2.11 -4.43 15.01
CA LYS A 103 -1.65 -5.74 15.48
C LYS A 103 -1.45 -5.77 17.01
N SER A 104 -1.10 -4.62 17.61
CA SER A 104 -0.92 -4.49 19.06
C SER A 104 -2.24 -4.27 19.82
N GLY A 105 -3.25 -3.66 19.18
CA GLY A 105 -4.51 -3.27 19.83
C GLY A 105 -5.46 -4.40 20.28
N ALA A 106 -5.26 -5.64 19.80
CA ALA A 106 -6.08 -6.79 20.21
C ALA A 106 -5.33 -7.80 21.10
N THR A 107 -3.99 -7.75 21.13
CA THR A 107 -3.19 -8.76 21.85
C THR A 107 -2.92 -8.35 23.30
N GLU A 108 -2.81 -7.06 23.62
CA GLU A 108 -2.53 -6.62 25.01
C GLU A 108 -3.77 -6.48 25.90
N VAL A 109 -4.99 -6.47 25.35
CA VAL A 109 -6.22 -6.32 26.16
C VAL A 109 -6.66 -7.60 26.87
N ASN A 110 -6.14 -8.78 26.49
CA ASN A 110 -6.55 -10.05 27.08
C ASN A 110 -5.58 -10.65 28.11
N PHE A 111 -4.38 -10.08 28.30
CA PHE A 111 -3.43 -10.58 29.32
C PHE A 111 -3.48 -9.82 30.66
N ALA A 112 -4.25 -8.74 30.75
CA ALA A 112 -4.36 -7.90 31.95
C ALA A 112 -5.67 -8.05 32.74
N LYS A 113 -6.45 -9.13 32.51
CA LYS A 113 -7.70 -9.34 33.24
C LYS A 113 -7.85 -10.80 33.69
N GLY A 114 -7.36 -11.09 34.90
CA GLY A 114 -7.72 -12.31 35.61
C GLY A 114 -6.62 -12.94 36.48
N THR A 115 -6.03 -12.19 37.40
CA THR A 115 -5.58 -12.79 38.67
C THR A 115 -6.20 -11.95 39.78
N VAL A 116 -7.26 -12.49 40.35
CA VAL A 116 -7.82 -12.08 41.64
C VAL A 116 -8.30 -13.37 42.28
N ASP A 117 -7.53 -13.77 43.29
CA ASP A 117 -7.75 -14.71 44.39
C ASP A 117 -8.12 -16.17 44.08
#